data_AF-A0A2N2SAJ3-F1
#
_entry.id   AF-A0A2N2SAJ3-F1
#
_cell.length_a   1.000
_cell.length_b   1.000
_cell.length_c   1.000
_cell.angle_alpha   90.00
_cell.angle_beta   90.00
_cell.angle_gamma   90.00
#
_symmetry.space_group_name_H-M   'P 1'
#
loop_
_entity.id
_entity.type
_entity.pdbx_description
1 polymer ?
#
loop_
_entity_poly.entity_id
_entity_poly.type
_entity_poly.pdbx_seq_one_letter_code
_entity_poly.pdbx_strand_id
1 'polypeptide(L)' 'MLNKIKSVLSSLMLVELLKGMALTGRYLFARKITVQYPEERTPMSPRFR' A
#
# COMPACT_ATOMS: atom_id res chain seq x y z
N MET A 1 -10.17 11.68 -34.21
CA MET A 1 -11.26 10.85 -33.64
C MET A 1 -10.74 9.90 -32.56
N LEU A 2 -9.74 9.06 -32.85
CA LEU A 2 -9.10 8.16 -31.87
C LEU A 2 -8.61 8.85 -30.58
N ASN A 3 -7.99 10.03 -30.70
CA ASN A 3 -7.41 10.74 -29.54
C ASN A 3 -8.48 11.23 -28.53
N LYS A 4 -9.68 11.60 -29.00
CA LYS A 4 -10.80 11.98 -28.11
C LYS A 4 -11.38 10.77 -27.38
N ILE A 5 -11.45 9.62 -28.04
CA ILE A 5 -11.91 8.38 -27.41
C ILE A 5 -10.93 7.97 -26.29
N LYS A 6 -9.62 8.08 -26.54
CA LYS A 6 -8.58 7.83 -25.52
C LYS A 6 -8.70 8.74 -24.31
N SER A 7 -8.92 10.05 -24.50
CA SER A 7 -9.04 10.98 -23.36
C SER A 7 -10.30 10.74 -22.54
N VAL A 8 -11.41 10.42 -23.19
CA VAL A 8 -12.67 10.08 -22.49
C VAL A 8 -12.51 8.80 -21.68
N LEU A 9 -11.88 7.77 -22.27
CA LEU A 9 -11.57 6.52 -21.55
C LEU A 9 -10.60 6.75 -20.38
N SER A 10 -9.54 7.55 -20.55
CA SER A 10 -8.60 7.81 -19.45
C SER A 10 -9.25 8.55 -18.28
N SER A 11 -10.15 9.49 -18.57
CA SER A 11 -10.85 10.26 -17.53
C SER A 11 -11.94 9.44 -16.83
N LEU A 12 -12.60 8.51 -17.53
CA LEU A 12 -13.67 7.69 -16.95
C LEU A 12 -13.16 6.43 -16.24
N MET A 13 -12.03 5.86 -16.67
CA MET A 13 -11.54 4.58 -16.15
C MET A 13 -10.75 4.66 -14.85
N LEU A 14 -10.68 5.83 -14.19
CA LEU A 14 -10.09 5.99 -12.85
C LEU A 14 -8.71 5.32 -12.71
N VAL A 15 -7.89 5.37 -13.76
CA VAL A 15 -6.64 4.60 -13.85
C VAL A 15 -5.67 4.98 -12.73
N GLU A 16 -5.70 6.24 -12.27
CA GLU A 16 -4.91 6.72 -11.15
C GLU A 16 -5.32 6.10 -9.81
N LEU A 17 -6.62 5.85 -9.61
CA LEU A 17 -7.12 5.15 -8.43
C LEU A 17 -6.62 3.72 -8.42
N LEU A 18 -6.68 3.02 -9.56
CA LEU A 18 -6.16 1.66 -9.69
C LEU A 18 -4.65 1.60 -9.43
N LYS A 19 -3.88 2.60 -9.86
CA LYS A 19 -2.45 2.71 -9.52
C LYS A 19 -2.24 2.86 -8.01
N GLY A 20 -3.05 3.68 -7.33
CA GLY A 20 -3.04 3.79 -5.87
C GLY A 20 -3.40 2.47 -5.17
N MET A 21 -4.40 1.77 -5.67
CA MET A 21 -4.80 0.46 -5.16
C MET A 21 -3.76 -0.63 -5.40
N ALA A 22 -2.99 -0.56 -6.49
CA ALA A 22 -1.88 -1.48 -6.73
C ALA A 22 -0.78 -1.33 -5.67
N LEU A 23 -0.51 -0.09 -5.23
CA LEU A 23 0.44 0.17 -4.14
C LEU A 23 -0.05 -0.43 -2.82
N THR A 24 -1.31 -0.21 -2.45
CA THR A 24 -1.87 -0.77 -1.21
C THR A 24 -1.95 -2.29 -1.28
N GLY A 25 -2.34 -2.85 -2.42
CA GLY A 25 -2.34 -4.28 -2.71
C GLY A 25 -0.95 -4.91 -2.51
N ARG A 26 0.12 -4.24 -2.92
CA ARG A 26 1.50 -4.71 -2.67
C ARG A 26 1.76 -4.91 -1.17
N TYR A 27 1.34 -3.98 -0.33
CA TYR A 27 1.53 -4.06 1.12
C TYR A 27 0.53 -5.00 1.83
N LEU A 28 -0.61 -5.29 1.20
CA LEU A 28 -1.55 -6.31 1.67
C LEU A 28 -0.86 -7.68 1.74
N PHE A 29 -0.13 -8.05 0.69
CA PHE A 29 0.58 -9.34 0.59
C PHE A 29 2.02 -9.30 1.10
N ALA A 30 2.56 -8.13 1.46
CA ALA A 30 3.88 -8.04 2.05
C ALA A 30 3.92 -8.67 3.46
N ARG A 31 5.05 -9.31 3.78
CA ARG A 31 5.30 -9.88 5.11
C ARG A 31 5.20 -8.79 6.18
N LYS A 32 4.40 -9.03 7.22
CA LYS A 32 4.24 -8.12 8.36
C LYS A 32 5.41 -8.28 9.34
N ILE A 33 5.91 -7.16 9.86
CA ILE A 33 6.94 -7.11 10.90
C ILE A 33 6.31 -6.96 12.30
N THR A 34 5.33 -7.82 12.60
CA THR A 34 4.60 -7.80 13.86
C THR A 34 5.33 -8.64 14.91
N VAL A 35 5.26 -8.18 16.16
CA VAL A 35 5.76 -8.92 17.34
C VAL A 35 4.56 -9.47 18.08
N GLN A 36 4.60 -10.74 18.47
CA GLN A 36 3.51 -11.35 19.24
C GLN A 36 3.66 -11.03 20.73
N TYR A 37 3.14 -9.90 21.19
CA TYR A 37 3.09 -9.60 22.62
C TYR A 37 1.99 -10.45 23.32
N PRO A 38 2.21 -10.96 24.54
CA PRO A 38 3.36 -10.75 25.45
C PRO A 38 4.61 -11.63 25.23
N GLU A 39 4.55 -12.57 24.28
CA GLU A 39 5.48 -13.69 24.17
C GLU A 39 6.81 -13.26 23.55
N GLU A 40 6.74 -12.35 22.59
CA GLU A 40 7.87 -11.69 21.95
C GLU A 40 7.92 -10.22 22.40
N ARG A 41 9.14 -9.71 22.65
CA ARG A 41 9.37 -8.30 23.01
C ARG A 41 10.43 -7.68 22.10
N THR A 42 10.25 -6.40 21.81
CA THR A 42 11.23 -5.63 21.04
C THR A 42 12.49 -5.38 21.86
N PRO A 43 13.68 -5.31 21.22
CA PRO A 43 14.91 -4.98 21.92
C PRO A 43 14.80 -3.58 22.53
N MET A 44 15.05 -3.49 23.83
CA MET A 44 14.91 -2.26 24.60
C MET A 44 16.29 -1.66 24.87
N SER A 45 16.42 -0.34 24.71
CA SER A 45 17.67 0.34 25.07
C SER A 45 17.83 0.43 26.59
N PRO A 46 19.05 0.44 27.14
CA PRO A 46 19.28 0.54 28.59
C PRO A 46 18.77 1.84 29.24
N ARG A 47 18.40 2.83 28.43
CA ARG A 47 17.87 4.13 28.88
C ARG A 47 16.34 4.18 28.90
N PHE A 48 15.68 3.16 28.36
CA PHE A 48 14.23 3.10 28.38
C PHE A 48 13.77 2.92 29.83
N ARG A 49 12.92 3.85 30.30
CA ARG A 49 12.31 3.84 31.62
C ARG A 49 10.83 3.57 31.47
#